data_AF-A0A371LSH0-F1
#
_entry.id   AF-A0A371LSH0-F1
#
_cell.length_a   1.000
_cell.length_b   1.000
_cell.length_c   1.000
_cell.angle_alpha   90.00
_cell.angle_beta   90.00
_cell.angle_gamma   90.00
#
_symmetry.space_group_name_H-M   'P 1'
#
loop_
_entity.id
_entity.type
_entity.pdbx_description
1 polymer ?
#
loop_
_entity_poly.entity_id
_entity_poly.type
_entity_poly.pdbx_seq_one_letter_code
_entity_poly.pdbx_strand_id
1 'polypeptide(L)' 'MAEFTFEGREALEKEAKPVGGGAHVHVPKDWIGEKVAVIRLEQQETEDDE' A
#
# COMPACT_ATOMS: atom_id res chain seq x y z
N MET A 1 29.96 -1.24 21.88
CA MET A 1 29.27 -1.38 20.59
C MET A 1 28.21 -0.29 20.56
N ALA A 2 28.06 0.44 19.46
CA ALA A 2 27.04 1.48 19.37
C ALA A 2 25.68 0.83 19.04
N GLU A 3 24.64 1.21 19.79
CA GLU A 3 23.25 0.82 19.53
C GLU A 3 22.55 1.99 18.84
N PHE A 4 21.77 1.68 17.80
CA PHE A 4 20.98 2.66 17.07
C PHE A 4 19.52 2.23 17.06
N THR A 5 18.64 3.19 17.33
CA THR A 5 17.18 2.99 17.32
C THR A 5 16.58 3.87 16.23
N PHE A 6 15.61 3.34 15.50
CA PHE A 6 14.89 4.08 14.47
C PHE A 6 13.40 3.75 14.54
N GLU A 7 12.58 4.74 14.20
CA GLU A 7 11.13 4.57 14.06
C GLU A 7 10.82 4.11 12.64
N GLY A 8 10.48 2.83 12.50
CA GLY A 8 10.02 2.24 11.25
C GLY A 8 8.50 2.09 11.22
N ARG A 9 7.92 2.03 10.02
CA ARG A 9 6.55 1.58 9.81
C ARG A 9 6.58 0.30 8.98
N GLU A 10 5.67 -0.63 9.28
CA GLU A 10 5.50 -1.84 8.47
C GLU A 10 4.98 -1.45 7.07
N ALA A 11 5.55 -2.06 6.03
CA ALA A 11 5.14 -1.88 4.65
C ALA A 11 4.72 -3.22 4.05
N LEU A 12 3.56 -3.24 3.39
CA LEU A 12 3.04 -4.41 2.71
C LEU A 12 2.86 -4.10 1.23
N GLU A 13 3.58 -4.83 0.39
CA GLU A 13 3.40 -4.79 -1.05
C GLU A 13 2.31 -5.77 -1.46
N LYS A 14 1.25 -5.25 -2.08
CA LYS A 14 0.11 -6.04 -2.54
C LYS A 14 -0.49 -5.42 -3.79
N GLU A 15 -0.97 -6.28 -4.67
CA GLU A 15 -1.72 -5.86 -5.86
C GLU A 15 -3.13 -5.41 -5.47
N ALA A 16 -3.55 -4.26 -6.02
CA ALA A 16 -4.91 -3.78 -5.90
C ALA A 16 -5.83 -4.58 -6.83
N LYS A 17 -6.89 -5.17 -6.28
CA LYS A 17 -7.84 -5.99 -7.04
C LYS A 17 -9.13 -5.23 -7.33
N PRO A 18 -9.76 -5.45 -8.49
CA PRO A 18 -11.04 -4.81 -8.82
C PRO A 18 -12.14 -5.30 -7.89
N VAL A 19 -12.93 -4.36 -7.37
CA VAL A 19 -14.12 -4.64 -6.55
C VAL A 19 -15.21 -3.62 -6.90
N GLY A 20 -16.27 -4.08 -7.57
CA GLY A 20 -17.34 -3.21 -8.06
C GLY A 20 -16.78 -2.16 -9.03
N GLY A 21 -16.99 -0.88 -8.72
CA GLY A 21 -16.47 0.26 -9.50
C GLY A 21 -15.12 0.80 -9.03
N GLY A 22 -14.43 0.11 -8.11
CA GLY A 22 -13.15 0.58 -7.54
C GLY A 22 -12.12 -0.54 -7.42
N ALA A 23 -11.01 -0.24 -6.74
CA ALA A 23 -9.94 -1.20 -6.45
C ALA A 23 -9.66 -1.24 -4.94
N HIS A 24 -9.42 -2.44 -4.41
CA HIS A 24 -9.11 -2.66 -2.99
C HIS A 24 -7.77 -3.39 -2.81
N VAL A 25 -7.10 -3.10 -1.70
CA VAL A 25 -5.96 -3.88 -1.20
C VAL A 25 -6.36 -4.49 0.13
N HIS A 26 -6.18 -5.81 0.29
CA HIS A 26 -6.47 -6.48 1.56
C HIS A 26 -5.28 -6.36 2.52
N VAL A 27 -5.48 -5.72 3.67
CA VAL A 27 -4.51 -5.66 4.78
C VAL A 27 -4.76 -6.77 5.80
N PRO A 28 -3.80 -7.07 6.71
CA PRO A 28 -4.00 -7.99 7.82
C PRO A 28 -5.23 -7.61 8.66
N LYS A 29 -5.92 -8.63 9.22
CA LYS A 29 -7.12 -8.39 10.04
C LYS A 29 -6.82 -7.61 11.33
N ASP A 30 -5.61 -7.75 11.85
CA ASP A 30 -5.19 -7.06 13.07
C ASP A 30 -5.14 -5.54 12.89
N TRP A 31 -5.08 -5.04 11.64
CA TRP A 31 -5.10 -3.60 11.32
C TRP A 31 -6.49 -2.95 11.31
N ILE A 32 -7.54 -3.69 11.68
CA ILE A 32 -8.91 -3.15 11.71
C ILE A 32 -8.99 -1.99 12.72
N GLY A 33 -9.37 -0.81 12.23
CA GLY A 33 -9.47 0.41 13.03
C GLY A 33 -8.20 1.27 13.05
N GLU A 34 -7.11 0.79 12.45
CA GLU A 34 -5.86 1.54 12.35
C GLU A 34 -5.84 2.50 11.15
N LYS A 35 -5.04 3.56 11.26
CA LYS A 35 -4.81 4.50 10.15
C LYS A 35 -3.65 4.00 9.30
N VAL A 36 -3.96 3.61 8.07
CA VAL A 36 -2.99 3.09 7.10
C VAL A 36 -2.76 4.07 5.95
N ALA A 37 -1.55 4.07 5.40
CA ALA A 37 -1.23 4.80 4.17
C ALA A 37 -1.14 3.81 3.00
N VAL A 38 -1.70 4.17 1.85
CA VAL A 38 -1.58 3.41 0.61
C VAL A 38 -0.65 4.17 -0.32
N ILE A 39 0.42 3.52 -0.78
CA ILE A 39 1.44 4.11 -1.65
C ILE A 39 1.44 3.29 -2.95
N ARG A 40 1.25 3.95 -4.09
CA ARG A 40 1.31 3.31 -5.42
C ARG A 40 2.77 3.11 -5.79
N LEU A 41 3.21 1.86 -5.91
CA LEU A 41 4.60 1.51 -6.22
C LEU A 41 4.88 1.54 -7.72
N GLU A 42 3.92 1.10 -8.53
CA GLU A 42 4.03 1.06 -9.98
C GLU A 42 2.93 1.89 -10.64
N GLN A 43 3.33 2.67 -11.64
CA GLN A 43 2.41 3.42 -12.46
C GLN A 43 2.44 2.86 -13.87
N GLN A 44 1.39 2.15 -14.29
CA GLN A 44 1.19 1.92 -15.72
C GLN A 44 0.93 3.28 -16.36
N GLU A 45 1.78 3.64 -17.31
CA GLU A 45 1.55 4.76 -18.21
C GLU A 45 0.29 4.43 -19.02
N THR A 46 -0.78 5.20 -18.82
CA THR A 46 -1.87 5.20 -19.78
C THR A 46 -1.33 5.87 -21.03
N GLU A 47 -1.20 5.13 -22.12
CA GLU A 47 -1.05 5.72 -23.45
C GLU A 47 -2.33 6.53 -23.71
N ASP A 48 -2.26 7.84 -23.50
CA ASP A 48 -3.26 8.79 -23.98
C ASP A 48 -3.18 8.80 -25.52
N ASP A 49 -4.04 8.02 -26.18
CA ASP A 49 -4.31 8.14 -27.62
C ASP A 49 -4.97 9.53 -27.87
N GLU A 50 -4.22 10.43 -28.52
CA GLU A 50 -4.68 11.75 -29.00
C GLU A 50 -5.86 11.68 -29.99
#